data_AF-A0A537DCF4-F1
#
_entry.id   AF-A0A537DCF4-F1
#
_cell.length_a   1.000
_cell.length_b   1.000
_cell.length_c   1.000
_cell.angle_alpha   90.00
_cell.angle_beta   90.00
_cell.angle_gamma   90.00
#
_symmetry.space_group_name_H-M   'P 1'
#
loop_
_entity.id
_entity.type
_entity.pdbx_description
1 polymer ?
#
loop_
_entity_poly.entity_id
_entity_poly.type
_entity_poly.pdbx_seq_one_letter_code
_entity_poly.pdbx_strand_id
1 'polypeptide(L)'
;VERTTLRLYKALSGEMLPYAMLMYIWSSGAPVGTIAPNNYTDKIQMIVVDSGSDRIGEWHEFRRNVLEDYRLAFGEEPWDIVAVGVMTDADKTRQKARAQYGDITFRPAQ
;
A
#
# COMPACT_ATOMS: atom_id res chain seq x y z
N VAL A 1 -8.64 5.43 3.50
CA VAL A 1 -7.84 4.97 2.34
C VAL A 1 -8.39 5.56 1.05
N GLU A 2 -9.66 5.26 0.75
CA GLU A 2 -10.44 5.61 -0.44
C GLU A 2 -10.31 7.04 -1.03
N ARG A 3 -10.16 8.10 -0.21
CA ARG A 3 -10.01 9.49 -0.72
C ARG A 3 -8.59 10.02 -0.61
N THR A 4 -7.84 9.60 0.41
CA THR A 4 -6.48 10.03 0.65
C THR A 4 -5.53 9.49 -0.41
N THR A 5 -5.69 8.22 -0.84
CA THR A 5 -4.86 7.64 -1.91
C THR A 5 -5.01 8.40 -3.23
N LEU A 6 -6.24 8.74 -3.61
CA LEU A 6 -6.52 9.53 -4.82
C LEU A 6 -5.95 10.94 -4.72
N ARG A 7 -6.01 11.56 -3.53
CA ARG A 7 -5.42 12.89 -3.28
C ARG A 7 -3.90 12.86 -3.27
N LEU A 8 -3.29 11.85 -2.64
CA LEU A 8 -1.84 11.68 -2.63
C LEU A 8 -1.35 11.51 -4.07
N TYR A 9 -2.00 10.66 -4.85
CA TYR A 9 -1.65 10.49 -6.25
C TYR A 9 -1.79 11.80 -7.04
N LYS A 10 -2.93 12.49 -6.91
CA LYS A 10 -3.13 13.81 -7.54
C LYS A 10 -2.06 14.82 -7.12
N ALA A 11 -1.62 14.79 -5.86
CA ALA A 11 -0.59 15.68 -5.34
C ALA A 11 0.82 15.31 -5.83
N LEU A 12 1.11 14.02 -6.04
CA LEU A 12 2.42 13.54 -6.49
C LEU A 12 2.61 13.62 -8.00
N SER A 13 1.55 13.42 -8.80
CA SER A 13 1.66 13.21 -10.25
C SER A 13 0.99 14.27 -11.13
N GLY A 14 0.03 15.03 -10.61
CA GLY A 14 -0.76 15.99 -11.42
C GLY A 14 -1.73 15.37 -12.44
N GLU A 15 -1.71 14.05 -12.68
CA GLU A 15 -2.48 13.35 -13.72
C GLU A 15 -3.54 12.35 -13.18
N MET A 16 -4.17 11.58 -14.09
CA MET A 16 -5.08 10.45 -13.84
C MET A 16 -4.29 9.24 -13.32
N LEU A 17 -4.92 8.40 -12.47
CA LEU A 17 -4.30 7.24 -11.80
C LEU A 17 -3.36 6.42 -12.70
N PRO A 18 -2.25 5.89 -12.15
CA PRO A 18 -1.31 5.12 -12.93
C PRO A 18 -1.99 3.83 -13.41
N TYR A 19 -1.39 3.16 -14.39
CA TYR A 19 -1.92 1.91 -14.94
C TYR A 19 -2.25 0.90 -13.83
N ALA A 20 -1.32 0.73 -12.87
CA ALA A 20 -1.48 -0.11 -11.71
C ALA A 20 -0.79 0.51 -10.49
N MET A 21 -1.37 0.33 -9.31
CA MET A 21 -0.82 0.73 -8.02
C MET A 21 -0.98 -0.42 -7.03
N LEU A 22 0.15 -0.93 -6.55
CA LEU A 22 0.19 -1.94 -5.51
C LEU A 22 0.41 -1.25 -4.16
N MET A 23 -0.48 -1.50 -3.20
CA MET A 23 -0.42 -0.91 -1.86
C MET A 23 -0.27 -2.00 -0.81
N TYR A 24 0.68 -1.80 0.12
CA TYR A 24 0.77 -2.62 1.32
C TYR A 24 0.08 -1.90 2.47
N ILE A 25 -0.86 -2.56 3.13
CA ILE A 25 -1.70 -1.95 4.17
C ILE A 25 -1.64 -2.73 5.48
N TRP A 26 -1.75 -2.00 6.58
CA TRP A 26 -2.10 -2.55 7.89
C TRP A 26 -3.61 -2.49 8.06
N SER A 27 -4.28 -3.64 8.17
CA SER A 27 -5.74 -3.73 8.31
C SER A 27 -6.20 -3.77 9.76
N SER A 28 -7.36 -3.22 10.08
CA SER A 28 -7.95 -3.34 11.41
C SER A 28 -8.49 -4.74 11.74
N GLY A 29 -8.68 -5.62 10.73
CA GLY A 29 -9.17 -6.97 10.98
C GLY A 29 -9.21 -7.93 9.80
N ALA A 30 -8.77 -7.52 8.61
CA ALA A 30 -8.62 -8.46 7.50
C ALA A 30 -7.34 -9.31 7.71
N PRO A 31 -7.36 -10.62 7.40
CA PRO A 31 -6.18 -11.48 7.55
C PRO A 31 -4.98 -11.00 6.73
N VAL A 32 -3.77 -11.19 7.25
CA VAL A 32 -2.52 -10.97 6.49
C VAL A 32 -2.51 -11.85 5.24
N GLY A 33 -2.06 -11.27 4.12
CA GLY A 33 -2.06 -11.91 2.80
C GLY A 33 -3.36 -11.70 2.02
N THR A 34 -4.39 -11.11 2.62
CA THR A 34 -5.60 -10.73 1.87
C THR A 34 -5.24 -9.73 0.78
N ILE A 35 -5.67 -10.02 -0.45
CA ILE A 35 -5.58 -9.10 -1.59
C ILE A 35 -6.99 -8.60 -1.89
N ALA A 36 -7.16 -7.28 -1.94
CA ALA A 36 -8.44 -6.67 -2.28
C ALA A 36 -8.25 -5.44 -3.17
N PRO A 37 -9.10 -5.25 -4.20
CA PRO A 37 -9.11 -4.02 -4.97
C PRO A 37 -9.56 -2.86 -4.07
N ASN A 38 -9.15 -1.64 -4.44
CA ASN A 38 -9.78 -0.47 -3.87
C ASN A 38 -11.23 -0.35 -4.36
N ASN A 39 -12.13 0.08 -3.48
CA ASN A 39 -13.58 0.15 -3.76
C ASN A 39 -13.97 1.03 -4.96
N TYR A 40 -13.07 1.91 -5.42
CA TYR A 40 -13.35 2.81 -6.56
C TYR A 40 -12.65 2.42 -7.85
N THR A 41 -11.67 1.50 -7.82
CA THR A 41 -10.91 1.10 -9.00
C THR A 41 -10.12 -0.19 -8.75
N ASP A 42 -10.11 -1.04 -9.76
CA ASP A 42 -9.29 -2.25 -9.89
C ASP A 42 -7.81 -1.95 -10.17
N LYS A 43 -7.48 -0.74 -10.65
CA LYS A 43 -6.10 -0.26 -10.85
C LYS A 43 -5.31 -0.16 -9.54
N ILE A 44 -5.97 -0.15 -8.40
CA ILE A 44 -5.33 -0.14 -7.09
C ILE A 44 -5.63 -1.47 -6.42
N GLN A 45 -4.57 -2.25 -6.17
CA GLN A 45 -4.65 -3.50 -5.41
C GLN A 45 -3.98 -3.32 -4.07
N MET A 46 -4.64 -3.76 -3.01
CA MET A 46 -4.15 -3.64 -1.64
C MET A 46 -3.85 -5.04 -1.09
N ILE A 47 -2.63 -5.23 -0.59
CA ILE A 47 -2.21 -6.44 0.11
C ILE A 47 -2.09 -6.11 1.59
N VAL A 48 -2.78 -6.88 2.42
CA VAL A 48 -2.68 -6.78 3.88
C VAL A 48 -1.37 -7.40 4.34
N VAL A 49 -0.47 -6.60 4.90
CA VAL A 49 0.83 -7.06 5.42
C VAL A 49 0.87 -7.20 6.94
N ASP A 50 -0.05 -6.54 7.63
CA ASP A 50 -0.27 -6.70 9.07
C ASP A 50 -1.74 -6.47 9.43
N SER A 51 -2.18 -6.96 10.59
CA SER A 51 -3.54 -6.72 11.07
C SER A 51 -3.68 -6.59 12.59
N GLY A 52 -4.66 -5.80 13.01
CA GLY A 52 -5.08 -5.67 14.40
C GLY A 52 -4.34 -4.58 15.17
N SER A 53 -4.58 -4.53 16.47
CA SER A 53 -4.06 -3.49 17.39
C SER A 53 -2.99 -3.99 18.35
N ASP A 54 -2.69 -5.28 18.34
CA ASP A 54 -1.92 -5.93 19.41
C ASP A 54 -0.47 -5.46 19.48
N ARG A 55 0.05 -4.91 18.37
CA ARG A 55 1.45 -4.50 18.22
C ARG A 55 1.60 -3.01 17.91
N ILE A 56 0.64 -2.19 18.32
CA ILE A 56 0.73 -0.74 18.19
C ILE A 56 1.88 -0.22 19.07
N GLY A 57 2.73 0.64 18.51
CA GLY A 57 3.86 1.26 19.22
C GLY A 57 5.18 0.49 19.08
N GLU A 58 5.16 -0.69 18.47
CA GLU A 58 6.35 -1.45 18.12
C GLU A 58 6.89 -1.07 16.74
N TRP A 59 8.18 -1.30 16.50
CA TRP A 59 8.74 -1.26 15.16
C TRP A 59 8.39 -2.54 14.42
N HIS A 60 7.91 -2.40 13.19
CA HIS A 60 7.54 -3.52 12.33
C HIS A 60 8.39 -3.53 11.08
N GLU A 61 8.92 -4.71 10.74
CA GLU A 61 9.71 -4.90 9.54
C GLU A 61 8.90 -5.69 8.51
N PHE A 62 8.85 -5.18 7.29
CA PHE A 62 8.17 -5.82 6.17
C PHE A 62 9.17 -6.07 5.04
N ARG A 63 9.23 -7.32 4.59
CA ARG A 63 9.97 -7.71 3.38
C ARG A 63 8.99 -8.38 2.42
N ARG A 64 8.93 -7.87 1.19
CA ARG A 64 8.01 -8.34 0.15
C ARG A 64 8.74 -8.52 -1.17
N ASN A 65 8.30 -9.48 -1.97
CA ASN A 65 8.70 -9.62 -3.35
C ASN A 65 7.69 -8.85 -4.21
N VAL A 66 8.04 -7.62 -4.57
CA VAL A 66 7.14 -6.70 -5.29
C VAL A 66 6.72 -7.26 -6.65
N LEU A 67 7.60 -8.02 -7.31
CA LEU A 67 7.30 -8.65 -8.60
C LEU A 67 6.26 -9.75 -8.48
N GLU A 68 6.44 -10.67 -7.52
CA GLU A 68 5.46 -11.73 -7.26
C GLU A 68 4.14 -11.17 -6.76
N ASP A 69 4.18 -10.18 -5.88
CA ASP A 69 2.99 -9.53 -5.35
C ASP A 69 2.20 -8.82 -6.44
N TYR A 70 2.89 -8.19 -7.39
CA TYR A 70 2.23 -7.58 -8.55
C TYR A 70 1.52 -8.64 -9.39
N ARG A 71 2.21 -9.74 -9.74
CA ARG A 71 1.62 -10.85 -10.51
C ARG A 71 0.41 -11.45 -9.81
N LEU A 72 0.49 -11.64 -8.49
CA LEU A 72 -0.63 -12.16 -7.69
C LEU A 72 -1.81 -11.19 -7.68
N ALA A 73 -1.55 -9.89 -7.59
CA ALA A 73 -2.59 -8.88 -7.47
C ALA A 73 -3.27 -8.53 -8.80
N PHE A 74 -2.52 -8.49 -9.90
CA PHE A 74 -3.00 -8.02 -11.21
C PHE A 74 -3.11 -9.12 -12.26
N GLY A 75 -2.48 -10.28 -12.06
CA GLY A 75 -2.51 -11.39 -13.01
C GLY A 75 -1.68 -11.16 -14.28
N GLU A 76 -0.84 -10.14 -14.31
CA GLU A 76 0.00 -9.75 -15.45
C GLU A 76 1.42 -9.36 -15.02
N GLU A 77 2.31 -9.14 -15.99
CA GLU A 77 3.68 -8.69 -15.73
C GLU A 77 3.73 -7.17 -15.49
N PRO A 78 4.46 -6.70 -14.46
CA PRO A 78 4.62 -5.28 -14.24
C PRO A 78 5.52 -4.63 -15.29
N TRP A 79 5.27 -3.35 -15.52
CA TRP A 79 6.20 -2.44 -16.17
C TRP A 79 7.12 -1.80 -15.13
N ASP A 80 7.87 -0.76 -15.52
CA ASP A 80 8.76 -0.04 -14.62
C ASP A 80 8.02 0.59 -13.43
N ILE A 81 8.66 0.55 -12.26
CA ILE A 81 8.21 1.28 -11.08
C ILE A 81 8.52 2.76 -11.31
N VAL A 82 7.49 3.57 -11.53
CA VAL A 82 7.62 5.02 -11.76
C VAL A 82 7.58 5.85 -10.49
N ALA A 83 7.05 5.31 -9.39
CA ALA A 83 6.93 6.01 -8.12
C ALA A 83 6.82 5.03 -6.93
N VAL A 84 7.35 5.45 -5.79
CA VAL A 84 7.16 4.79 -4.49
C VAL A 84 6.69 5.84 -3.49
N GLY A 85 5.67 5.50 -2.71
CA GLY A 85 5.10 6.40 -1.72
C GLY A 85 4.82 5.68 -0.40
N VAL A 86 4.89 6.43 0.68
CA VAL A 86 4.54 5.99 2.02
C VAL A 86 3.55 6.99 2.60
N MET A 87 2.49 6.50 3.22
CA MET A 87 1.46 7.36 3.78
C MET A 87 0.87 6.79 5.06
N THR A 88 0.61 7.65 6.04
CA THR A 88 -0.31 7.35 7.14
C THR A 88 -1.65 7.98 6.80
N ASP A 89 -2.72 7.19 6.84
CA ASP A 89 -4.08 7.68 6.61
C ASP A 89 -4.91 7.56 7.90
N ALA A 90 -5.69 8.59 8.18
CA ALA A 90 -6.62 8.66 9.33
C ALA A 90 -8.02 9.14 8.91
N ASP A 91 -8.30 9.16 7.60
CA ASP A 91 -9.52 9.72 7.03
C ASP A 91 -10.81 9.11 7.62
N LYS A 92 -10.84 7.79 7.76
CA LYS A 92 -12.04 7.05 8.19
C LYS A 92 -12.29 7.10 9.70
N THR A 93 -11.30 7.48 10.50
CA THR A 93 -11.45 7.55 11.96
C THR A 93 -11.78 8.97 12.44
N ARG A 94 -11.60 10.00 11.60
CA ARG A 94 -11.62 11.42 11.98
C ARG A 94 -10.66 11.74 13.14
N GLN A 95 -9.68 10.87 13.38
CA GLN A 95 -8.67 11.02 14.39
C GLN A 95 -7.37 11.53 13.75
N LYS A 96 -6.39 11.85 14.59
CA LYS A 96 -5.02 12.07 14.15
C LYS A 96 -4.27 10.75 14.23
N ALA A 97 -3.58 10.38 13.15
CA ALA A 97 -2.64 9.27 13.17
C ALA A 97 -1.22 9.81 12.93
N ARG A 98 -0.25 9.17 13.58
CA ARG A 98 1.17 9.40 13.36
C ARG A 98 1.84 8.05 13.23
N ALA A 99 2.64 7.89 12.19
CA ALA A 99 3.57 6.76 12.07
C ALA A 99 4.98 7.29 11.82
N GLN A 100 5.96 6.45 12.10
CA GLN A 100 7.35 6.67 11.75
C GLN A 100 7.73 5.58 10.74
N TYR A 101 8.56 5.93 9.78
CA TYR A 101 9.03 5.05 8.73
C TYR A 101 10.54 5.19 8.61
N GLY A 102 11.23 4.10 8.31
CA GLY A 102 12.69 4.05 8.27
C GLY A 102 13.17 2.84 7.49
N ASP A 103 14.44 2.90 7.08
CA ASP A 103 15.16 1.81 6.42
C ASP A 103 14.46 1.19 5.20
N ILE A 104 13.77 2.04 4.42
CA ILE A 104 13.07 1.63 3.20
C ILE A 104 14.11 1.43 2.09
N THR A 105 14.26 0.19 1.65
CA THR A 105 15.19 -0.16 0.57
C THR A 105 14.53 -1.06 -0.46
N PHE A 106 14.88 -0.83 -1.73
CA PHE A 106 14.60 -1.76 -2.83
C PHE A 106 15.90 -2.45 -3.22
N ARG A 107 15.84 -3.76 -3.40
CA ARG A 107 16.97 -4.57 -3.84
C ARG A 107 16.49 -5.53 -4.93
N PRO A 108 17.34 -5.90 -5.89
CA PRO A 108 17.04 -6.98 -6.83
C PRO A 108 16.64 -8.25 -6.07
N ALA A 109 15.74 -9.03 -6.66
CA ALA A 109 15.48 -10.39 -6.16
C ALA A 109 16.78 -11.19 -6.20
N GLN A 110 17.09 -11.87 -5.09
CA GLN A 110 18.23 -12.79 -5.00
C GLN A 110 17.82 -14.17 -5.50
#